data_AF-A0A2T7PMB4-F1
#
_entry.id   AF-A0A2T7PMB4-F1
#
_cell.length_a   1.000
_cell.length_b   1.000
_cell.length_c   1.000
_cell.angle_alpha   90.00
_cell.angle_beta   90.00
_cell.angle_gamma   90.00
#
_symmetry.space_group_name_H-M   'P 1'
#
loop_
_entity.id
_entity.type
_entity.pdbx_description
1 polymer ?
#
loop_
_entity_poly.entity_id
_entity_poly.type
_entity_poly.pdbx_seq_one_letter_code
_entity_poly.pdbx_strand_id
1 'polypeptide(L)'
;MAESDAENLRKRTQENLKNVTQRDAHIVAPLDYSFFGLSTVEDAETLEPRAVEVSKGVSHATSSSKSKGRCLRMNNNSLVDIKGLYNLVTNLFLIPDWIGWIDLSYNQLPIIDPDYRKKVLAMLPQLRSLDFSPVTKGENITVLCWKKINSPKKKKVIAED
;
A
#
# COMPACT_ATOMS: atom_id res chain seq x y z
N MET A 1 0.83 17.33 -30.24
CA MET A 1 1.68 18.07 -29.29
C MET A 1 1.45 17.61 -27.86
N ALA A 2 0.24 17.67 -27.31
CA ALA A 2 -0.01 17.27 -25.91
C ALA A 2 0.33 15.79 -25.58
N GLU A 3 0.16 14.88 -26.53
CA GLU A 3 0.38 13.44 -26.32
C GLU A 3 1.88 13.07 -26.22
N SER A 4 2.73 13.76 -26.99
CA SER A 4 4.19 13.60 -26.89
C SER A 4 4.75 14.16 -25.59
N ASP A 5 4.16 15.23 -25.05
CA ASP A 5 4.58 15.84 -23.79
C ASP A 5 4.22 14.94 -22.60
N ALA A 6 3.05 14.30 -22.64
CA ALA A 6 2.63 13.33 -21.64
C ALA A 6 3.51 12.06 -21.66
N GLU A 7 3.87 11.57 -22.85
CA GLU A 7 4.74 10.40 -22.98
C GLU A 7 6.19 10.69 -22.53
N ASN A 8 6.70 11.88 -22.85
CA ASN A 8 7.99 12.35 -22.35
C ASN A 8 7.99 12.54 -20.84
N LEU A 9 6.92 13.06 -20.25
CA LEU A 9 6.76 13.15 -18.80
C LEU A 9 6.73 11.77 -18.14
N ARG A 10 6.05 10.79 -18.74
CA ARG A 10 6.03 9.39 -18.27
C ARG A 10 7.42 8.75 -18.31
N LYS A 11 8.14 8.88 -19.43
CA LYS A 11 9.52 8.35 -19.59
C LYS A 11 10.48 8.99 -18.58
N ARG A 12 10.40 10.32 -18.41
CA ARG A 12 11.21 11.06 -17.43
C ARG A 12 10.86 10.70 -15.99
N THR A 13 9.59 10.44 -15.71
CA THR A 13 9.14 9.94 -14.40
C THR A 13 9.68 8.54 -14.14
N GLN A 14 9.63 7.65 -15.15
CA GLN A 14 10.19 6.30 -15.07
C GLN A 14 11.72 6.28 -14.92
N GLU A 15 12.46 7.17 -15.59
CA GLU A 15 13.91 7.32 -15.40
C GLU A 15 14.26 7.90 -14.03
N ASN A 16 13.52 8.92 -13.57
CA ASN A 16 13.71 9.46 -12.23
C ASN A 16 13.42 8.41 -11.15
N LEU A 17 12.41 7.56 -11.34
CA LEU A 17 12.11 6.43 -10.45
C LEU A 17 13.26 5.40 -10.38
N LYS A 18 14.03 5.21 -11.46
CA LYS A 18 15.19 4.28 -11.48
C LYS A 18 16.39 4.79 -10.69
N ASN A 19 16.52 6.11 -10.52
CA ASN A 19 17.66 6.73 -9.85
C ASN A 19 17.41 7.04 -8.36
N VAL A 20 16.16 6.91 -7.90
CA VAL A 20 15.79 7.13 -6.50
C VAL A 20 16.13 5.87 -5.70
N THR A 21 17.09 5.98 -4.77
CA THR A 21 17.51 4.89 -3.88
C THR A 21 16.69 4.89 -2.59
N GLN A 22 16.52 3.76 -1.90
CA GLN A 22 15.76 3.72 -0.63
C GLN A 22 16.26 4.70 0.45
N ARG A 23 17.51 5.19 0.31
CA ARG A 23 18.13 6.21 1.18
C ARG A 23 17.64 7.64 0.87
N ASP A 24 17.13 7.87 -0.33
CA ASP A 24 16.51 9.13 -0.76
C ASP A 24 15.05 9.26 -0.28
N ALA A 25 14.56 8.29 0.50
CA ALA A 25 13.29 8.40 1.19
C ALA A 25 13.37 9.57 2.19
N HIS A 26 12.82 10.71 1.79
CA HIS A 26 12.63 11.86 2.67
C HIS A 26 11.95 11.41 3.98
N ILE A 27 12.30 12.05 5.10
CA ILE A 27 11.54 11.90 6.33
C ILE A 27 10.19 12.59 6.08
N VAL A 28 9.23 11.82 5.58
CA VAL A 28 7.86 12.25 5.30
C VAL A 28 6.95 11.66 6.38
N ALA A 29 6.03 12.48 6.87
CA ALA A 29 4.98 12.02 7.77
C ALA A 29 4.18 10.86 7.13
N PRO A 30 3.58 9.97 7.94
CA PRO A 30 2.63 9.00 7.41
C PRO A 30 1.45 9.71 6.73
N LEU A 31 0.91 9.10 5.68
CA LEU A 31 -0.41 9.46 5.19
C LEU A 31 -1.42 9.01 6.24
N ASP A 32 -2.00 9.97 6.96
CA ASP A 32 -2.83 9.72 8.14
C ASP A 32 -4.32 9.85 7.81
N TYR A 33 -4.97 8.71 7.61
CA TYR A 33 -6.41 8.54 7.43
C TYR A 33 -7.09 7.97 8.69
N SER A 34 -6.48 8.17 9.87
CA SER A 34 -7.08 7.71 11.12
C SER A 34 -8.29 8.54 11.54
N PHE A 35 -9.29 7.88 12.12
CA PHE A 35 -10.53 8.50 12.62
C PHE A 35 -11.38 9.23 11.55
N PHE A 36 -11.32 8.78 10.30
CA PHE A 36 -12.16 9.32 9.22
C PHE A 36 -13.54 8.65 9.13
N GLY A 37 -13.75 7.55 9.86
CA GLY A 37 -14.99 6.77 9.78
C GLY A 37 -15.12 5.96 8.49
N LEU A 38 -13.98 5.62 7.86
CA LEU A 38 -13.96 4.88 6.59
C LEU A 38 -14.62 3.51 6.77
N SER A 39 -15.47 3.10 5.82
CA SER A 39 -16.07 1.76 5.82
C SER A 39 -15.43 0.87 4.76
N THR A 40 -14.88 1.49 3.71
CA THR A 40 -14.09 0.82 2.67
C THR A 40 -12.74 1.52 2.51
N VAL A 41 -11.78 0.83 1.91
CA VAL A 41 -10.44 1.40 1.69
C VAL A 41 -10.48 2.47 0.60
N GLU A 42 -11.35 2.29 -0.39
CA GLU A 42 -11.58 3.19 -1.52
C GLU A 42 -12.08 4.57 -1.09
N ASP A 43 -12.80 4.67 0.04
CA ASP A 43 -13.27 5.94 0.60
C ASP A 43 -12.11 6.94 0.78
N ALA A 44 -10.90 6.47 1.08
CA ALA A 44 -9.72 7.30 1.26
C ALA A 44 -9.19 7.95 -0.04
N GLU A 45 -9.52 7.44 -1.22
CA GLU A 45 -9.01 7.95 -2.50
C GLU A 45 -9.45 9.39 -2.79
N THR A 46 -10.59 9.79 -2.23
CA THR A 46 -11.18 11.13 -2.42
C THR A 46 -10.86 12.10 -1.29
N LEU A 47 -10.14 11.63 -0.25
CA LEU A 47 -9.89 12.37 0.97
C LEU A 47 -8.43 12.81 1.05
N GLU A 48 -8.22 14.01 1.59
CA GLU A 48 -6.89 14.46 1.98
C GLU A 48 -6.51 13.82 3.32
N PRO A 49 -5.28 13.29 3.47
CA PRO A 49 -4.79 12.79 4.74
C PRO A 49 -4.75 13.93 5.77
N ARG A 50 -4.95 13.59 7.04
CA ARG A 50 -4.84 14.55 8.15
C ARG A 50 -3.46 15.18 8.15
N ALA A 51 -3.41 16.50 8.28
CA ALA A 51 -2.17 17.21 8.57
C ALA A 51 -1.67 16.77 9.95
N VAL A 52 -0.51 16.12 9.98
CA VAL A 52 0.16 15.74 11.22
C VAL A 52 0.98 16.93 11.67
N GLU A 53 0.80 17.47 12.88
CA GLU A 53 1.77 18.43 13.39
C GLU A 53 3.13 17.75 13.53
N VAL A 54 4.07 18.13 12.68
CA VAL A 54 5.42 17.56 12.66
C VAL A 54 6.45 18.59 13.06
N SER A 55 7.53 18.10 13.68
CA SER A 55 8.73 18.87 13.96
C SER A 55 9.28 19.53 12.69
N LYS A 56 9.93 20.70 12.85
CA LYS A 56 10.60 21.42 11.74
C LYS A 56 11.45 20.45 10.90
N GLY A 57 11.21 20.42 9.59
CA GLY A 57 11.99 19.63 8.62
C GLY A 57 11.32 18.36 8.10
N VAL A 58 10.13 17.99 8.61
CA VAL A 58 9.33 16.89 8.05
C VAL A 58 8.31 17.46 7.06
N SER A 59 8.33 16.94 5.83
CA SER A 59 7.36 17.34 4.81
C SER A 59 6.02 16.61 4.99
N HIS A 60 4.92 17.29 4.72
CA HIS A 60 3.61 16.68 4.55
C HIS A 60 3.44 16.20 3.11
N ALA A 61 2.86 15.03 2.94
CA ALA A 61 2.36 14.61 1.65
C ALA A 61 0.88 15.01 1.54
N THR A 62 0.52 15.71 0.47
CA THR A 62 -0.87 15.99 0.09
C THR A 62 -1.36 14.85 -0.79
N SER A 63 -2.65 14.53 -0.78
CA SER A 63 -3.21 13.48 -1.65
C SER A 63 -3.16 13.87 -3.13
N SER A 64 -3.19 15.18 -3.42
CA SER A 64 -3.11 15.74 -4.78
C SER A 64 -1.81 15.40 -5.54
N SER A 65 -0.74 15.02 -4.84
CA SER A 65 0.50 14.57 -5.44
C SER A 65 1.02 13.32 -4.72
N LYS A 66 1.38 12.27 -5.46
CA LYS A 66 1.78 11.00 -4.84
C LYS A 66 2.89 11.19 -3.79
N SER A 67 2.69 10.63 -2.60
CA SER A 67 3.60 10.73 -1.47
C SER A 67 4.94 10.07 -1.74
N LYS A 68 6.03 10.75 -1.38
CA LYS A 68 7.39 10.16 -1.30
C LYS A 68 7.63 9.39 0.00
N GLY A 69 6.64 9.40 0.90
CA GLY A 69 6.68 8.69 2.17
C GLY A 69 6.57 7.18 2.00
N ARG A 70 6.50 6.46 3.13
CA ARG A 70 6.52 4.99 3.15
C ARG A 70 5.50 4.41 4.14
N CYS A 71 4.61 5.25 4.66
CA CYS A 71 3.89 4.98 5.88
C CYS A 71 2.44 5.36 5.68
N LEU A 72 1.53 4.41 5.90
CA LEU A 72 0.09 4.59 5.74
C LEU A 72 -0.59 4.26 7.06
N ARG A 73 -1.38 5.20 7.58
CA ARG A 73 -2.13 5.02 8.81
C ARG A 73 -3.62 5.10 8.51
N MET A 74 -4.37 4.05 8.81
CA MET A 74 -5.81 3.95 8.58
C MET A 74 -6.53 3.35 9.81
N ASN A 75 -5.93 3.46 10.99
CA ASN A 75 -6.48 2.90 12.23
C ASN A 75 -7.68 3.69 12.74
N ASN A 76 -8.48 3.06 13.61
CA ASN A 76 -9.72 3.64 14.16
C ASN A 76 -10.70 4.08 13.07
N ASN A 77 -10.95 3.18 12.12
CA ASN A 77 -12.02 3.30 11.14
C ASN A 77 -12.97 2.08 11.28
N SER A 78 -13.90 1.94 10.36
CA SER A 78 -14.90 0.86 10.34
C SER A 78 -14.66 -0.13 9.19
N LEU A 79 -13.42 -0.30 8.75
CA LEU A 79 -13.08 -1.17 7.62
C LEU A 79 -13.43 -2.63 7.93
N VAL A 80 -14.16 -3.26 7.02
CA VAL A 80 -14.62 -4.66 7.13
C VAL A 80 -13.88 -5.62 6.21
N ASP A 81 -13.26 -5.10 5.15
CA ASP A 81 -12.36 -5.83 4.28
C ASP A 81 -11.21 -4.94 3.79
N ILE A 82 -10.28 -5.55 3.06
CA ILE A 82 -9.08 -4.90 2.52
C ILE A 82 -9.11 -4.82 0.99
N LYS A 83 -10.31 -4.87 0.37
CA LYS A 83 -10.45 -4.69 -1.08
C LYS A 83 -9.96 -3.29 -1.46
N GLY A 84 -9.43 -3.18 -2.66
CA GLY A 84 -8.85 -1.92 -3.14
C GLY A 84 -7.54 -1.50 -2.48
N LEU A 85 -7.07 -2.13 -1.40
CA LEU A 85 -5.87 -1.68 -0.66
C LEU A 85 -4.61 -1.58 -1.53
N TYR A 86 -4.36 -2.56 -2.40
CA TYR A 86 -3.22 -2.48 -3.31
C TYR A 86 -3.35 -1.28 -4.26
N ASN A 87 -4.54 -1.05 -4.82
CA ASN A 87 -4.80 0.08 -5.72
C ASN A 87 -4.62 1.41 -4.99
N LEU A 88 -5.18 1.55 -3.79
CA LEU A 88 -5.01 2.73 -2.94
C LEU A 88 -3.52 3.01 -2.71
N VAL A 89 -2.73 2.01 -2.33
CA VAL A 89 -1.27 2.17 -2.14
C VAL A 89 -0.59 2.62 -3.43
N THR A 90 -0.96 2.06 -4.58
CA THR A 90 -0.40 2.50 -5.87
C THR A 90 -0.81 3.92 -6.27
N ASN A 91 -1.98 4.38 -5.83
CA ASN A 91 -2.51 5.72 -6.09
C ASN A 91 -1.86 6.75 -5.17
N LEU A 92 -1.69 6.43 -3.89
CA LEU A 92 -1.19 7.35 -2.86
C LEU A 92 0.33 7.52 -2.86
N PHE A 93 1.10 6.50 -3.23
CA PHE A 93 2.57 6.53 -3.10
C PHE A 93 3.27 6.64 -4.45
N LEU A 94 4.31 7.48 -4.50
CA LEU A 94 5.16 7.63 -5.68
C LEU A 94 5.91 6.33 -6.00
N ILE A 95 6.34 5.62 -4.94
CA ILE A 95 7.03 4.32 -5.03
C ILE A 95 6.31 3.32 -4.11
N PRO A 96 5.27 2.62 -4.62
CA PRO A 96 4.47 1.66 -3.84
C PRO A 96 5.30 0.52 -3.24
N ASP A 97 6.34 0.08 -3.94
CA ASP A 97 7.26 -0.98 -3.49
C ASP A 97 8.12 -0.58 -2.29
N TRP A 98 8.07 0.68 -1.85
CA TRP A 98 8.82 1.16 -0.69
C TRP A 98 7.97 1.34 0.56
N ILE A 99 6.67 1.01 0.49
CA ILE A 99 5.82 1.03 1.68
C ILE A 99 6.44 0.17 2.79
N GLY A 100 6.69 0.81 3.92
CA GLY A 100 7.41 0.24 5.04
C GLY A 100 6.47 -0.31 6.10
N TRP A 101 5.43 0.44 6.44
CA TRP A 101 4.42 0.00 7.39
C TRP A 101 3.02 0.50 7.06
N ILE A 102 2.03 -0.29 7.46
CA ILE A 102 0.61 0.06 7.44
C ILE A 102 0.04 -0.18 8.83
N ASP A 103 -0.77 0.75 9.30
CA ASP A 103 -1.57 0.59 10.51
C ASP A 103 -3.06 0.51 10.15
N LEU A 104 -3.63 -0.70 10.23
CA LEU A 104 -5.05 -1.00 10.05
C LEU A 104 -5.72 -1.35 11.39
N SER A 105 -5.04 -1.11 12.52
CA SER A 105 -5.54 -1.47 13.85
C SER A 105 -6.85 -0.77 14.20
N TYR A 106 -7.60 -1.33 15.15
CA TYR A 106 -8.89 -0.78 15.59
C TYR A 106 -9.91 -0.60 14.44
N ASN A 107 -9.83 -1.45 13.42
CA ASN A 107 -10.89 -1.69 12.44
C ASN A 107 -11.63 -3.01 12.79
N GLN A 108 -12.64 -3.38 11.98
CA GLN A 108 -13.40 -4.62 12.18
C GLN A 108 -12.73 -5.84 11.53
N LEU A 109 -11.61 -5.65 10.83
CA LEU A 109 -10.88 -6.67 10.06
C LEU A 109 -10.53 -7.93 10.88
N PRO A 110 -9.95 -7.86 12.09
CA PRO A 110 -9.56 -9.08 12.82
C PRO A 110 -10.75 -9.94 13.23
N ILE A 111 -11.93 -9.34 13.38
CA ILE A 111 -13.17 -10.01 13.77
C ILE A 111 -13.82 -10.66 12.55
N ILE A 112 -13.87 -9.95 11.43
CA ILE A 112 -14.57 -10.38 10.21
C ILE A 112 -13.73 -11.35 9.38
N ASP A 113 -12.42 -11.12 9.31
CA ASP A 113 -11.50 -11.89 8.48
C ASP A 113 -10.23 -12.22 9.27
N PRO A 114 -10.20 -13.35 10.01
CA PRO A 114 -9.03 -13.75 10.80
C PRO A 114 -7.74 -13.90 9.98
N ASP A 115 -7.86 -14.06 8.65
CA ASP A 115 -6.74 -14.19 7.73
C ASP A 115 -6.35 -12.87 7.05
N TYR A 116 -6.95 -11.72 7.41
CA TYR A 116 -6.68 -10.43 6.77
C TYR A 116 -5.18 -10.11 6.73
N ARG A 117 -4.46 -10.36 7.84
CA ARG A 117 -3.01 -10.15 7.92
C ARG A 117 -2.26 -10.93 6.84
N LYS A 118 -2.57 -12.22 6.66
CA LYS A 118 -1.94 -13.05 5.62
C LYS A 118 -2.27 -12.51 4.23
N LYS A 119 -3.50 -12.03 4.01
CA LYS A 119 -3.92 -11.42 2.74
C LYS A 119 -3.22 -10.09 2.47
N VAL A 120 -3.03 -9.22 3.46
CA VAL A 120 -2.25 -7.97 3.34
C VAL A 120 -0.81 -8.29 2.97
N LEU A 121 -0.16 -9.21 3.70
CA LEU A 121 1.22 -9.62 3.41
C LEU A 121 1.35 -10.32 2.05
N ALA A 122 0.30 -11.00 1.60
CA ALA A 122 0.24 -11.55 0.26
C ALA A 122 0.21 -10.43 -0.80
N MET A 123 -0.54 -9.36 -0.58
CA MET A 123 -0.60 -8.23 -1.51
C MET A 123 0.68 -7.38 -1.50
N LEU A 124 1.28 -7.20 -0.33
CA LEU A 124 2.43 -6.32 -0.09
C LEU A 124 3.59 -7.09 0.55
N PRO A 125 4.28 -7.98 -0.19
CA PRO A 125 5.35 -8.81 0.36
C PRO A 125 6.59 -8.02 0.84
N GLN A 126 6.73 -6.76 0.44
CA GLN A 126 7.78 -5.84 0.88
C GLN A 126 7.56 -5.25 2.27
N LEU A 127 6.35 -5.39 2.83
CA LEU A 127 5.95 -4.70 4.05
C LEU A 127 6.79 -5.15 5.25
N ARG A 128 7.27 -4.20 6.06
CA ARG A 128 8.14 -4.49 7.22
C ARG A 128 7.39 -4.54 8.53
N SER A 129 6.27 -3.82 8.64
CA SER A 129 5.42 -3.85 9.82
C SER A 129 3.95 -3.66 9.44
N LEU A 130 3.09 -4.37 10.15
CA LEU A 130 1.64 -4.27 10.03
C LEU A 130 1.04 -4.29 11.44
N ASP A 131 0.17 -3.33 11.76
CA ASP A 131 -0.53 -3.22 13.04
C ASP A 131 0.41 -3.27 14.26
N PHE A 132 1.43 -2.39 14.25
CA PHE A 132 2.47 -2.28 15.28
C PHE A 132 3.35 -3.54 15.49
N SER A 133 3.14 -4.59 14.70
CA SER A 133 3.95 -5.81 14.76
C SER A 133 4.89 -5.89 13.56
N PRO A 134 6.16 -6.30 13.74
CA PRO A 134 7.06 -6.54 12.62
C PRO A 134 6.57 -7.72 11.77
N VAL A 135 6.86 -7.68 10.47
CA VAL A 135 6.66 -8.83 9.58
C VAL A 135 7.88 -9.73 9.68
N THR A 136 7.64 -10.98 10.07
CA THR A 136 8.70 -11.98 10.25
C THR A 136 8.98 -12.76 8.97
N LYS A 137 10.20 -13.33 8.87
CA LYS A 137 10.53 -14.26 7.78
C LYS A 137 9.61 -15.49 7.75
N GLY A 138 9.20 -15.97 8.92
CA GLY A 138 8.29 -17.11 9.06
C GLY A 138 6.92 -16.82 8.47
N GLU A 139 6.36 -15.64 8.73
CA GLU A 139 5.10 -15.21 8.10
C GLU A 139 5.22 -15.12 6.59
N ASN A 140 6.31 -14.57 6.07
CA ASN A 140 6.54 -14.51 4.63
C ASN A 140 6.55 -15.91 3.99
N ILE A 141 7.19 -16.90 4.62
CA ILE A 141 7.17 -18.29 4.14
C ILE A 141 5.74 -18.85 4.16
N THR A 142 5.01 -18.67 5.27
CA THR A 142 3.63 -19.12 5.40
C THR A 142 2.73 -18.52 4.32
N VAL A 143 2.86 -17.22 4.04
CA VAL A 143 2.11 -16.51 3.01
C VAL A 143 2.44 -17.03 1.61
N LEU A 144 3.72 -17.28 1.31
CA LEU A 144 4.14 -17.87 0.04
C LEU A 144 3.54 -19.25 -0.18
N CYS A 145 3.53 -20.11 0.84
CA CYS A 145 2.89 -21.42 0.78
C CYS A 145 1.37 -21.30 0.57
N TRP A 146 0.71 -20.41 1.32
CA TRP A 146 -0.71 -20.14 1.20
C TRP A 146 -1.08 -19.68 -0.22
N LYS A 147 -0.31 -18.78 -0.84
CA LYS A 147 -0.53 -18.34 -2.23
C LYS A 147 -0.48 -19.50 -3.20
N LYS A 148 0.49 -20.41 -3.09
CA LYS A 148 0.63 -21.57 -3.99
C LYS A 148 -0.58 -22.50 -3.91
N ILE A 149 -1.08 -22.73 -2.70
CA ILE A 149 -2.25 -23.60 -2.46
C ILE A 149 -3.53 -22.97 -3.04
N ASN A 150 -3.69 -21.66 -2.90
CA ASN A 150 -4.88 -20.94 -3.33
C ASN A 150 -4.83 -20.43 -4.78
N SER A 151 -3.71 -20.63 -5.48
CA SER A 151 -3.60 -20.25 -6.89
C SER A 151 -4.46 -21.19 -7.76
N PRO A 152 -5.25 -20.67 -8.72
CA PRO A 152 -6.04 -21.51 -9.60
C PRO A 152 -5.13 -22.43 -10.41
N LYS A 153 -5.37 -23.74 -10.33
CA LYS A 153 -4.65 -24.72 -11.15
C LYS A 153 -4.99 -24.46 -12.61
N LYS A 154 -3.98 -24.22 -13.46
CA LYS A 154 -4.18 -24.10 -14.91
C LYS A 154 -4.82 -25.40 -15.42
N LYS A 155 -5.99 -25.32 -16.06
CA LYS A 155 -6.58 -26.47 -16.76
C LYS A 155 -5.63 -26.86 -17.90
N LYS A 156 -5.24 -28.14 -17.97
CA LYS A 156 -4.50 -28.68 -19.11
C LYS A 156 -5.45 -28.59 -20.32
N VAL A 157 -5.11 -27.77 -21.30
CA VAL A 157 -5.78 -27.82 -22.61
C VAL A 157 -5.30 -29.10 -23.27
N ILE A 158 -6.19 -30.08 -23.41
CA ILE A 158 -5.94 -31.27 -24.21
C ILE A 158 -6.20 -30.81 -25.64
N ALA A 159 -5.16 -30.78 -26.48
CA ALA A 159 -5.35 -30.58 -27.91
C ALA A 159 -5.97 -31.89 -28.44
N GLU A 160 -7.15 -31.80 -29.04
CA GLU A 160 -7.71 -32.88 -29.84
C GLU A 160 -7.01 -32.84 -31.21
N ASP A 161 -6.48 -33.99 -31.64
CA ASP A 161 -5.83 -34.22 -32.93
C ASP A 161 -6.85 -34.31 -34.08
#